data_AF-A0A561QW86-F1
#
_entry.id   AF-A0A561QW86-F1
#
_cell.length_a   1.000
_cell.length_b   1.000
_cell.length_c   1.000
_cell.angle_alpha   90.00
_cell.angle_beta   90.00
_cell.angle_gamma   90.00
#
_symmetry.space_group_name_H-M   'P 1'
#
loop_
_entity.id
_entity.type
_entity.pdbx_description
1 polymer ?
#
loop_
_entity_poly.entity_id
_entity_poly.type
_entity_poly.pdbx_seq_one_letter_code
_entity_poly.pdbx_strand_id
1 'polypeptide(L)'
;MAETPNRENAKSPTAEMPAADKPKLLRDTDDDARALARKLLGDARHMALAVIDAETGFPAASRVLTGIDADGVPVILVSGLAGHTKALDSDPRCSLLAGETGKGDPLAHPRIMAQCLAQRITRDSEDYERIRKIFIARHHKAKLYVDFPDFRFYRLVPQSALLNGGFGRAFALSASELLAENRGKGEK
;
A
#
# COMPACT_ATOMS: atom_id res chain seq x y z
N MET A 1 64.92 -31.38 10.38
CA MET A 1 65.27 -31.34 8.94
C MET A 1 64.49 -32.44 8.24
N ALA A 2 64.05 -32.15 7.02
CA ALA A 2 63.12 -32.90 6.15
C ALA A 2 61.64 -32.80 6.55
N GLU A 3 60.68 -32.52 5.69
CA GLU A 3 60.59 -31.85 4.39
C GLU A 3 59.08 -31.81 4.12
N THR A 4 58.54 -30.67 3.67
CA THR A 4 57.19 -30.62 3.11
C THR A 4 57.25 -31.16 1.68
N PRO A 5 56.19 -31.85 1.22
CA PRO A 5 55.82 -31.71 -0.17
C PRO A 5 54.44 -31.07 -0.33
N ASN A 6 54.37 -30.39 -1.47
CA ASN A 6 53.41 -29.40 -1.91
C ASN A 6 52.18 -30.04 -2.59
N ARG A 7 51.17 -29.19 -2.78
CA ARG A 7 49.82 -29.39 -3.35
C ARG A 7 49.75 -30.18 -4.66
N GLU A 8 48.70 -30.98 -4.79
CA GLU A 8 48.04 -31.22 -6.07
C GLU A 8 46.61 -30.64 -6.07
N ASN A 9 46.34 -29.89 -7.13
CA ASN A 9 45.09 -29.23 -7.46
C ASN A 9 43.98 -30.24 -7.75
N ALA A 10 42.94 -30.29 -6.93
CA ALA A 10 41.63 -30.74 -7.37
C ALA A 10 40.80 -29.53 -7.77
N LYS A 11 40.77 -29.20 -9.07
CA LYS A 11 39.75 -28.32 -9.65
C LYS A 11 38.40 -29.02 -9.49
N SER A 12 37.55 -28.52 -8.61
CA SER A 12 36.14 -28.87 -8.58
C SER A 12 35.47 -28.33 -9.85
N PRO A 13 34.74 -29.13 -10.64
CA PRO A 13 33.99 -28.60 -11.75
C PRO A 13 32.73 -27.90 -11.20
N THR A 14 32.73 -26.57 -11.19
CA THR A 14 31.50 -25.80 -11.06
C THR A 14 30.71 -26.00 -12.35
N ALA A 15 29.85 -27.02 -12.37
CA ALA A 15 28.78 -27.07 -13.35
C ALA A 15 27.82 -25.94 -13.02
N GLU A 16 27.86 -24.85 -13.80
CA GLU A 16 26.75 -23.90 -13.86
C GLU A 16 25.50 -24.67 -14.30
N MET A 17 24.62 -24.96 -13.34
CA MET A 17 23.27 -25.39 -13.68
C MET A 17 22.59 -24.24 -14.43
N PRO A 18 22.01 -24.48 -15.61
CA PRO A 18 21.26 -23.44 -16.31
C PRO A 18 20.15 -22.95 -15.37
N ALA A 19 20.02 -21.62 -15.26
CA ALA A 19 18.95 -21.00 -14.49
C ALA A 19 17.61 -21.53 -15.00
N ALA A 20 16.97 -22.39 -14.21
CA ALA A 20 15.62 -22.86 -14.49
C ALA A 20 14.74 -21.64 -14.66
N ASP A 21 14.03 -21.57 -15.80
CA ASP A 21 13.09 -20.52 -16.11
C ASP A 21 12.04 -20.46 -15.00
N LYS A 22 12.15 -19.46 -14.12
CA LYS A 22 11.27 -19.38 -12.95
C LYS A 22 9.85 -19.19 -13.47
N PRO A 23 8.88 -20.01 -13.04
CA PRO A 23 7.50 -19.84 -13.49
C PRO A 23 7.06 -18.41 -13.16
N LYS A 24 6.55 -17.70 -14.17
CA LYS A 24 6.07 -16.33 -14.02
C LYS A 24 4.87 -16.35 -13.06
N LEU A 25 5.13 -16.08 -11.78
CA LEU A 25 4.15 -16.13 -10.70
C LEU A 25 3.06 -15.05 -10.84
N LEU A 26 3.37 -13.96 -11.55
CA LEU A 26 2.47 -12.85 -11.81
C LEU A 26 1.91 -12.94 -13.22
N ARG A 27 0.59 -12.81 -13.32
CA ARG A 27 -0.11 -12.67 -14.60
C ARG A 27 0.09 -11.25 -15.12
N ASP A 28 -0.04 -11.09 -16.43
CA ASP A 28 -0.12 -9.76 -17.03
C ASP A 28 -1.42 -9.08 -16.58
N THR A 29 -1.32 -7.78 -16.28
CA THR A 29 -2.43 -7.01 -15.74
C THR A 29 -3.41 -6.65 -16.85
N ASP A 30 -4.61 -7.21 -16.78
CA ASP A 30 -5.74 -6.97 -17.68
C ASP A 30 -6.76 -5.96 -17.10
N ASP A 31 -7.79 -5.64 -17.87
CA ASP A 31 -8.81 -4.65 -17.48
C ASP A 31 -9.64 -5.12 -16.27
N ASP A 32 -9.86 -6.43 -16.14
CA ASP A 32 -10.57 -7.02 -15.01
C ASP A 32 -9.75 -6.88 -13.72
N ALA A 33 -8.43 -7.13 -13.79
CA ALA A 33 -7.51 -6.91 -12.68
C ALA A 33 -7.48 -5.44 -12.26
N ARG A 34 -7.40 -4.51 -13.23
CA ARG A 34 -7.47 -3.07 -12.95
C ARG A 34 -8.79 -2.66 -12.29
N ALA A 35 -9.92 -3.14 -12.81
CA ALA A 35 -11.23 -2.86 -12.25
C ALA A 35 -11.39 -3.43 -10.83
N LEU A 36 -10.94 -4.66 -10.59
CA LEU A 36 -10.97 -5.29 -9.27
C LEU A 36 -10.08 -4.56 -8.26
N ALA A 37 -8.87 -4.17 -8.66
CA ALA A 37 -7.96 -3.40 -7.81
C ALA A 37 -8.58 -2.08 -7.37
N ARG A 38 -9.11 -1.30 -8.33
CA ARG A 38 -9.79 -0.02 -8.04
C ARG A 38 -11.02 -0.21 -7.17
N LYS A 39 -11.79 -1.27 -7.39
CA LYS A 39 -12.95 -1.61 -6.56
C LYS A 39 -12.54 -1.93 -5.12
N LEU A 40 -11.54 -2.79 -4.92
CA LEU A 40 -11.09 -3.18 -3.58
C LEU A 40 -10.60 -1.98 -2.77
N LEU A 41 -9.85 -1.06 -3.38
CA LEU A 41 -9.43 0.18 -2.72
C LEU A 41 -10.63 1.13 -2.51
N GLY A 42 -11.44 1.36 -3.55
CA GLY A 42 -12.56 2.31 -3.54
C GLY A 42 -13.71 1.96 -2.59
N ASP A 43 -14.01 0.68 -2.44
CA ASP A 43 -15.13 0.18 -1.62
C ASP A 43 -14.74 -0.01 -0.15
N ALA A 44 -13.45 -0.12 0.16
CA ALA A 44 -12.98 -0.33 1.53
C ALA A 44 -13.32 0.86 2.43
N ARG A 45 -14.10 0.61 3.49
CA ARG A 45 -14.40 1.62 4.52
C ARG A 45 -13.32 1.70 5.58
N HIS A 46 -12.52 0.65 5.72
CA HIS A 46 -11.32 0.62 6.52
C HIS A 46 -10.28 -0.24 5.82
N MET A 47 -9.01 -0.01 6.15
CA MET A 47 -7.89 -0.81 5.67
C MET A 47 -6.94 -1.09 6.83
N ALA A 48 -6.12 -2.13 6.70
CA ALA A 48 -4.92 -2.23 7.52
C ALA A 48 -3.85 -1.29 6.94
N LEU A 49 -3.27 -0.47 7.79
CA LEU A 49 -2.16 0.43 7.51
C LEU A 49 -0.90 -0.14 8.16
N ALA A 50 0.11 -0.41 7.34
CA ALA A 50 1.46 -0.72 7.78
C ALA A 50 2.36 0.51 7.62
N VAL A 51 3.11 0.83 8.66
CA VAL A 51 4.07 1.95 8.72
C VAL A 51 5.39 1.46 9.28
N ILE A 52 6.45 2.27 9.15
CA ILE A 52 7.76 1.99 9.74
C ILE A 52 7.86 2.77 11.04
N ASP A 53 8.01 2.06 12.16
CA ASP A 53 8.29 2.68 13.45
C ASP A 53 9.72 3.27 13.40
N ALA A 54 9.83 4.59 13.55
CA ALA A 54 11.11 5.29 13.37
C ALA A 54 12.11 5.03 14.51
N GLU A 55 11.62 4.70 15.72
CA GLU A 55 12.48 4.48 16.88
C GLU A 55 13.10 3.07 16.84
N THR A 56 12.29 2.08 16.44
CA THR A 56 12.67 0.66 16.51
C THR A 56 13.02 0.07 15.14
N GLY A 57 12.61 0.70 14.05
CA GLY A 57 12.75 0.19 12.68
C GLY A 57 11.78 -0.93 12.32
N PHE A 58 10.93 -1.39 13.26
CA PHE A 58 9.97 -2.46 12.99
C PHE A 58 8.77 -1.96 12.17
N PRO A 59 8.17 -2.80 11.32
CA PRO A 59 6.88 -2.50 10.74
C PRO A 59 5.79 -2.56 11.82
N ALA A 60 4.97 -1.53 11.91
CA ALA A 60 3.78 -1.49 12.77
C ALA A 60 2.52 -1.54 11.91
N ALA A 61 1.57 -2.40 12.29
CA ALA A 61 0.28 -2.51 11.62
C ALA A 61 -0.85 -1.99 12.51
N SER A 62 -1.75 -1.20 11.94
CA SER A 62 -2.96 -0.70 12.61
C SER A 62 -4.14 -0.68 11.65
N ARG A 63 -5.36 -0.53 12.16
CA ARG A 63 -6.55 -0.36 11.33
C ARG A 63 -6.97 1.10 11.31
N VAL A 64 -7.28 1.59 10.11
CA VAL A 64 -7.68 2.99 9.87
C VAL A 64 -9.00 3.04 9.10
N LEU A 65 -9.83 4.03 9.39
CA LEU A 65 -10.97 4.37 8.55
C LEU A 65 -10.46 5.05 7.27
N THR A 66 -11.05 4.68 6.14
CA THR A 66 -10.58 5.11 4.82
C THR A 66 -11.71 5.78 4.05
N GLY A 67 -11.45 7.01 3.58
CA GLY A 67 -12.18 7.71 2.52
C GLY A 67 -11.42 7.58 1.20
N ILE A 68 -12.04 8.01 0.10
CA ILE A 68 -11.45 7.93 -1.25
C ILE A 68 -11.62 9.30 -1.90
N ASP A 69 -10.52 9.90 -2.29
CA ASP A 69 -10.49 11.18 -3.00
C ASP A 69 -11.03 11.02 -4.45
N ALA A 70 -11.37 12.12 -5.13
CA ALA A 70 -11.93 12.16 -6.47
C ALA A 70 -11.02 11.55 -7.55
N ASP A 71 -9.71 11.53 -7.33
CA ASP A 71 -8.72 10.87 -8.18
C ASP A 71 -8.45 9.41 -7.81
N GLY A 72 -9.18 8.87 -6.83
CA GLY A 72 -9.06 7.50 -6.36
C GLY A 72 -8.03 7.28 -5.26
N VAL A 73 -7.34 8.35 -4.81
CA VAL A 73 -6.35 8.23 -3.73
C VAL A 73 -7.04 7.94 -2.38
N PRO A 74 -6.63 6.90 -1.64
CA PRO A 74 -7.12 6.66 -0.29
C PRO A 74 -6.77 7.80 0.67
N VAL A 75 -7.72 8.15 1.53
CA VAL A 75 -7.57 9.19 2.56
C VAL A 75 -7.86 8.62 3.93
N ILE A 76 -7.02 8.94 4.91
CA ILE A 76 -7.22 8.58 6.31
C ILE A 76 -7.34 9.83 7.18
N LEU A 77 -8.06 9.72 8.28
CA LEU A 77 -8.16 10.71 9.35
C LEU A 77 -7.71 10.06 10.66
N VAL A 78 -6.63 10.56 11.25
CA VAL A 78 -5.97 9.90 12.39
C VAL A 78 -5.61 10.92 13.48
N SER A 79 -5.63 10.49 14.75
CA SER A 79 -5.16 11.31 15.87
C SER A 79 -3.64 11.49 15.79
N GLY A 80 -3.15 12.71 16.06
CA GLY A 80 -1.73 13.03 16.18
C GLY A 80 -1.01 12.30 17.31
N LEU A 81 -1.76 11.71 18.24
CA LEU A 81 -1.21 10.94 19.36
C LEU A 81 -0.93 9.47 18.99
N ALA A 82 -1.53 8.96 17.91
CA ALA A 82 -1.41 7.56 17.53
C ALA A 82 0.00 7.23 17.01
N GLY A 83 0.47 6.02 17.32
CA GLY A 83 1.79 5.54 16.87
C GLY A 83 1.96 5.59 15.36
N HIS A 84 0.92 5.20 14.60
CA HIS A 84 0.97 5.28 13.14
C HIS A 84 1.10 6.71 12.61
N THR A 85 0.56 7.71 13.32
CA THR A 85 0.65 9.10 12.88
C THR A 85 2.06 9.64 13.07
N LYS A 86 2.68 9.34 14.22
CA LYS A 86 4.09 9.69 14.49
C LYS A 86 5.04 9.01 13.49
N ALA A 87 4.77 7.75 13.18
CA ALA A 87 5.50 7.00 12.17
C ALA A 87 5.39 7.67 10.79
N LEU A 88 4.18 8.01 10.33
CA LEU A 88 3.96 8.68 9.06
C LEU A 88 4.58 10.08 8.97
N ASP A 89 4.60 10.82 10.08
CA ASP A 89 5.28 12.13 10.13
C ASP A 89 6.81 11.99 9.98
N SER A 90 7.37 10.89 10.45
CA SER A 90 8.82 10.61 10.40
C SER A 90 9.24 9.99 9.06
N ASP A 91 8.44 9.06 8.55
CA ASP A 91 8.66 8.37 7.28
C ASP A 91 7.33 8.24 6.52
N PRO A 92 7.16 8.88 5.35
CA PRO A 92 5.91 8.85 4.62
C PRO A 92 5.63 7.51 3.95
N ARG A 93 6.58 6.56 3.93
CA ARG A 93 6.38 5.25 3.30
C ARG A 93 5.45 4.40 4.16
N CYS A 94 4.38 3.92 3.53
CA CYS A 94 3.43 3.04 4.17
C CYS A 94 2.87 2.00 3.19
N SER A 95 2.11 1.05 3.69
CA SER A 95 1.35 0.13 2.86
C SER A 95 -0.07 -0.03 3.39
N LEU A 96 -1.01 -0.18 2.46
CA LEU A 96 -2.40 -0.47 2.75
C LEU A 96 -2.71 -1.91 2.35
N LEU A 97 -3.51 -2.59 3.15
CA LEU A 97 -4.14 -3.85 2.77
C LEU A 97 -5.66 -3.67 2.80
N ALA A 98 -6.29 -3.95 1.66
CA ALA A 98 -7.73 -3.95 1.47
C ALA A 98 -8.21 -5.29 0.92
N GLY A 99 -9.46 -5.63 1.20
CA GLY A 99 -10.06 -6.93 0.89
C GLY A 99 -10.65 -7.55 2.14
N GLU A 100 -11.94 -7.87 2.08
CA GLU A 100 -12.66 -8.51 3.18
C GLU A 100 -12.72 -10.01 2.95
N THR A 101 -12.62 -10.77 4.04
CA THR A 101 -12.86 -12.21 4.01
C THR A 101 -14.33 -12.51 4.25
N GLY A 102 -14.85 -13.59 3.65
CA GLY A 102 -16.17 -14.12 3.92
C GLY A 102 -16.13 -15.53 4.53
N LYS A 103 -17.23 -16.27 4.36
CA LYS A 103 -17.25 -17.71 4.65
C LYS A 103 -16.26 -18.47 3.74
N GLY A 104 -15.78 -19.62 4.20
CA GLY A 104 -14.84 -20.47 3.46
C GLY A 104 -13.38 -20.10 3.70
N ASP A 105 -12.49 -20.51 2.79
CA ASP A 105 -11.06 -20.24 2.90
C ASP A 105 -10.78 -18.72 2.73
N PRO A 106 -10.15 -18.05 3.73
CA PRO A 106 -9.80 -16.63 3.62
C PRO A 106 -8.90 -16.30 2.42
N LEU A 107 -8.06 -17.23 1.95
CA LEU A 107 -7.15 -17.01 0.82
C LEU A 107 -7.83 -17.09 -0.55
N ALA A 108 -9.08 -17.57 -0.59
CA ALA A 108 -9.90 -17.54 -1.80
C ALA A 108 -10.46 -16.14 -2.10
N HIS A 109 -10.52 -15.25 -1.10
CA HIS A 109 -11.10 -13.92 -1.24
C HIS A 109 -10.10 -12.93 -1.88
N PRO A 110 -10.57 -12.03 -2.77
CA PRO A 110 -9.72 -11.01 -3.34
C PRO A 110 -9.18 -10.02 -2.31
N ARG A 111 -7.91 -9.66 -2.45
CA ARG A 111 -7.24 -8.63 -1.63
C ARG A 111 -6.17 -7.91 -2.43
N ILE A 112 -5.90 -6.67 -2.04
CA ILE A 112 -4.89 -5.82 -2.64
C ILE A 112 -4.02 -5.21 -1.55
N MET A 113 -2.70 -5.31 -1.73
CA MET A 113 -1.74 -4.53 -0.96
C MET A 113 -1.24 -3.40 -1.86
N ALA A 114 -1.27 -2.15 -1.38
CA ALA A 114 -0.75 -0.99 -2.09
C ALA A 114 0.37 -0.33 -1.28
N GLN A 115 1.55 -0.19 -1.87
CA GLN A 115 2.61 0.64 -1.29
C GLN A 115 2.29 2.09 -1.59
N CYS A 116 2.37 2.96 -0.59
CA CYS A 116 1.94 4.34 -0.68
C CYS A 116 2.98 5.30 -0.11
N LEU A 117 2.93 6.55 -0.56
CA LEU A 117 3.55 7.68 0.12
C LEU A 117 2.44 8.53 0.75
N ALA A 118 2.51 8.71 2.06
CA ALA A 118 1.59 9.54 2.81
C ALA A 118 1.90 11.03 2.58
N GLN A 119 0.87 11.79 2.23
CA GLN A 119 0.91 13.23 2.06
C GLN A 119 -0.05 13.86 3.07
N ARG A 120 0.49 14.59 4.04
CA ARG A 120 -0.31 15.28 5.05
C ARG A 120 -1.10 16.42 4.40
N ILE A 121 -2.37 16.52 4.74
CA ILE A 121 -3.25 17.62 4.32
C ILE A 121 -3.46 18.55 5.50
N THR A 122 -2.96 19.78 5.36
CA THR A 122 -3.07 20.83 6.36
C THR A 122 -4.39 21.58 6.21
N ARG A 123 -4.83 22.28 7.26
CA ARG A 123 -6.13 22.97 7.28
C ARG A 123 -6.22 24.16 6.32
N ASP A 124 -5.08 24.73 5.96
CA ASP A 124 -4.91 25.81 4.99
C ASP A 124 -4.79 25.32 3.53
N SER A 125 -4.74 23.99 3.31
CA SER A 125 -4.75 23.42 1.97
C SER A 125 -6.09 23.61 1.27
N GLU A 126 -6.07 23.96 -0.01
CA GLU A 126 -7.26 24.04 -0.87
C GLU A 126 -8.05 22.72 -0.93
N ASP A 127 -7.38 21.58 -0.73
CA ASP A 127 -8.00 20.26 -0.72
C ASP A 127 -8.72 19.90 0.59
N TYR A 128 -8.43 20.61 1.69
CA TYR A 128 -8.84 20.19 3.03
C TYR A 128 -10.36 20.05 3.17
N GLU A 129 -11.11 21.08 2.78
CA GLU A 129 -12.57 21.07 2.91
C GLU A 129 -13.24 20.00 2.04
N ARG A 130 -12.70 19.78 0.84
CA ARG A 130 -13.18 18.75 -0.08
C ARG A 130 -12.97 17.36 0.52
N ILE A 131 -11.76 17.08 1.00
CA ILE A 131 -11.40 15.82 1.66
C ILE A 131 -12.24 15.60 2.92
N ARG A 132 -12.36 16.62 3.78
CA ARG A 132 -13.16 16.58 5.00
C ARG A 132 -14.61 16.20 4.71
N LYS A 133 -15.24 16.83 3.71
CA LYS A 133 -16.62 16.53 3.29
C LYS A 133 -16.77 15.07 2.83
N ILE A 134 -15.88 14.60 1.96
CA ILE A 134 -15.90 13.21 1.46
C ILE A 134 -15.76 12.21 2.62
N PHE A 135 -14.80 12.46 3.52
CA PHE A 135 -14.54 11.56 4.63
C PHE A 135 -15.73 11.49 5.60
N ILE A 136 -16.32 12.64 5.96
CA ILE A 136 -17.51 12.71 6.83
C ILE A 136 -18.72 12.05 6.18
N ALA A 137 -18.94 12.25 4.87
CA ALA A 137 -20.05 11.63 4.15
C ALA A 137 -19.95 10.09 4.19
N ARG A 138 -18.74 9.55 4.15
CA ARG A 138 -18.50 8.10 4.28
C ARG A 138 -18.58 7.63 5.74
N HIS A 139 -18.06 8.43 6.67
CA HIS A 139 -17.91 8.11 8.09
C HIS A 139 -18.58 9.18 8.96
N HIS A 140 -19.91 9.13 9.06
CA HIS A 140 -20.71 10.17 9.73
C HIS A 140 -20.28 10.45 11.18
N LYS A 141 -19.81 9.42 11.90
CA LYS A 141 -19.30 9.55 13.29
C LYS A 141 -18.01 10.39 13.38
N ALA A 142 -17.30 10.60 12.27
CA ALA A 142 -16.10 11.43 12.22
C ALA A 142 -16.37 12.91 12.54
N LYS A 143 -17.62 13.40 12.38
CA LYS A 143 -18.01 14.74 12.82
C LYS A 143 -17.67 15.04 14.28
N LEU A 144 -17.58 14.00 15.12
CA LEU A 144 -17.29 14.13 16.54
C LEU A 144 -15.83 14.46 16.85
N TYR A 145 -14.89 14.19 15.92
CA TYR A 145 -13.45 14.31 16.18
C TYR A 145 -12.63 14.93 15.05
N VAL A 146 -13.19 15.08 13.84
CA VAL A 146 -12.48 15.60 12.66
C VAL A 146 -11.91 17.00 12.85
N ASP A 147 -12.57 17.81 13.67
CA ASP A 147 -12.15 19.19 13.93
C ASP A 147 -11.26 19.31 15.17
N PHE A 148 -10.91 18.21 15.85
CA PHE A 148 -9.96 18.25 16.95
C PHE A 148 -8.56 18.69 16.47
N PRO A 149 -7.82 19.50 17.25
CA PRO A 149 -6.55 20.07 16.81
C PRO A 149 -5.47 19.02 16.50
N ASP A 150 -5.51 17.87 17.18
CA ASP A 150 -4.52 16.81 16.99
C ASP A 150 -4.86 15.90 15.80
N PHE A 151 -6.11 15.88 15.31
CA PHE A 151 -6.51 15.04 14.19
C PHE A 151 -6.03 15.60 12.84
N ARG A 152 -5.56 14.69 11.98
CA ARG A 152 -4.88 15.02 10.72
C ARG A 152 -5.39 14.13 9.60
N PHE A 153 -5.51 14.73 8.41
CA PHE A 153 -5.74 14.00 7.18
C PHE A 153 -4.42 13.64 6.51
N TYR A 154 -4.35 12.44 5.95
CA TYR A 154 -3.31 12.05 4.98
C TYR A 154 -3.95 11.48 3.73
N ARG A 155 -3.49 11.90 2.56
CA ARG A 155 -3.69 11.21 1.30
C ARG A 155 -2.58 10.16 1.17
N LEU A 156 -2.92 8.91 0.92
CA LEU A 156 -1.98 7.80 0.82
C LEU A 156 -1.78 7.47 -0.65
N VAL A 157 -0.87 8.20 -1.31
CA VAL A 157 -0.68 8.15 -2.77
C VAL A 157 -0.05 6.82 -3.17
N PRO A 158 -0.77 5.92 -3.86
CA PRO A 158 -0.23 4.63 -4.28
C PRO A 158 0.96 4.78 -5.23
N GLN A 159 1.97 3.95 -5.03
CA GLN A 159 3.17 3.85 -5.86
C GLN A 159 3.16 2.56 -6.69
N SER A 160 2.69 1.48 -6.07
CA SER A 160 2.53 0.16 -6.68
C SER A 160 1.47 -0.63 -5.90
N ALA A 161 0.95 -1.70 -6.50
CA ALA A 161 0.13 -2.64 -5.78
C ALA A 161 0.34 -4.09 -6.23
N LEU A 162 0.04 -5.00 -5.31
CA LEU A 162 -0.07 -6.43 -5.55
C LEU A 162 -1.52 -6.83 -5.32
N LEU A 163 -2.19 -7.22 -6.40
CA LEU A 163 -3.54 -7.76 -6.37
C LEU A 163 -3.46 -9.28 -6.32
N ASN A 164 -4.15 -9.86 -5.36
CA ASN A 164 -4.52 -11.26 -5.42
C ASN A 164 -6.05 -11.34 -5.60
N GLY A 165 -6.49 -11.79 -6.77
CA GLY A 165 -7.90 -11.97 -7.11
C GLY A 165 -8.49 -13.30 -6.63
N GLY A 166 -7.78 -14.09 -5.82
CA GLY A 166 -8.10 -15.47 -5.47
C GLY A 166 -7.03 -16.46 -6.00
N PHE A 167 -7.28 -17.76 -5.85
CA PHE A 167 -6.31 -18.79 -6.23
C PHE A 167 -5.82 -18.65 -7.68
N GLY A 168 -4.49 -18.65 -7.86
CA GLY A 168 -3.83 -18.57 -9.18
C GLY A 168 -3.99 -17.24 -9.92
N ARG A 169 -4.51 -16.18 -9.26
CA ARG A 169 -4.73 -14.86 -9.85
C ARG A 169 -3.96 -13.78 -9.10
N ALA A 170 -2.67 -13.65 -9.40
CA ALA A 170 -1.81 -12.61 -8.83
C ALA A 170 -1.34 -11.64 -9.92
N PHE A 171 -1.40 -10.34 -9.63
CA PHE A 171 -1.07 -9.27 -10.56
C PHE A 171 -0.26 -8.17 -9.85
N ALA A 172 0.63 -7.51 -10.58
CA ALA A 172 1.29 -6.29 -10.13
C ALA A 172 0.74 -5.09 -10.91
N LEU A 173 0.40 -4.01 -10.19
CA LEU A 173 -0.13 -2.79 -10.77
C LEU A 173 0.78 -1.61 -10.45
N SER A 174 0.93 -0.73 -11.42
CA SER A 174 1.56 0.58 -11.26
C SER A 174 0.59 1.60 -10.64
N ALA A 175 1.11 2.73 -10.15
CA ALA A 175 0.29 3.83 -9.65
C ALA A 175 -0.76 4.31 -10.66
N SER A 176 -0.38 4.48 -11.93
CA SER A 176 -1.28 4.94 -13.01
C SER A 176 -2.42 3.97 -13.32
N GLU A 177 -2.27 2.69 -13.01
CA GLU A 177 -3.35 1.71 -13.19
C GLU A 177 -4.37 1.71 -12.03
N LEU A 178 -3.96 2.22 -10.87
CA LEU A 178 -4.80 2.31 -9.67
C LEU A 178 -5.59 3.62 -9.60
N LEU A 179 -5.01 4.71 -10.07
CA LEU A 179 -5.59 6.03 -9.96
C LEU A 179 -6.39 6.38 -11.21
N ALA A 180 -7.41 7.21 -11.04
CA ALA A 180 -7.98 7.88 -12.19
C ALA A 180 -6.93 8.83 -12.76
N GLU A 181 -6.79 8.91 -14.09
CA GLU A 181 -5.95 9.95 -14.68
C GLU A 181 -6.42 11.30 -14.15
N ASN A 182 -5.47 12.11 -13.65
CA ASN A 182 -5.72 13.46 -13.20
C ASN A 182 -6.50 14.21 -14.29
N ARG A 183 -7.82 14.36 -14.12
CA ARG A 183 -8.55 15.40 -14.83
C ARG A 183 -8.19 16.73 -14.18
N GLY A 184 -6.99 17.24 -14.48
CA GLY A 184 -6.57 18.55 -14.02
C GLY A 184 -5.07 18.83 -14.19
N LYS A 185 -4.69 19.34 -15.37
CA LYS A 185 -3.84 20.55 -15.53
C LYS A 185 -3.70 20.93 -17.01
N GLY A 186 -4.70 21.66 -17.48
CA GLY A 186 -4.73 22.50 -18.69
C GLY A 186 -6.05 23.26 -18.56
N GLU A 187 -6.11 24.58 -18.48
CA GLU A 187 -5.31 25.60 -19.15
C GLU A 187 -5.01 26.77 -18.19
N LYS A 188 -3.98 27.55 -18.54
CA LYS A 188 -3.80 28.92 -18.06
C LYS A 188 -4.86 29.84 -18.65
#